data_AF-A0A1A8VIQ6-F1
#
_entry.id   AF-A0A1A8VIQ6-F1
#
_cell.length_a   1.000
_cell.length_b   1.000
_cell.length_c   1.000
_cell.angle_alpha   90.00
_cell.angle_beta   90.00
_cell.angle_gamma   90.00
#
_symmetry.space_group_name_H-M   'P 1'
#
loop_
_entity.id
_entity.type
_entity.pdbx_description
1 polymer ?
#
loop_
_entity_poly.entity_id
_entity_poly.type
_entity_poly.pdbx_seq_one_letter_code
_entity_poly.pdbx_strand_id
1 'polypeptide(L)'
;LLGSQVCIDTNILDVPTNLKFCSFDDLLKCADDLQKYDVYAYGCLKKIEKIAKEYDENIELKIIYQRQHINIDQYIRRFSWDDAKYPRNRSLTDTIDIMINNVTKLTDEIQIKCSILNDLK
;
A
#
# COMPACT_ATOMS: atom_id res chain seq x y z
N LEU A 1 20.35 -33.89 -13.96
CA LEU A 1 19.88 -33.31 -12.68
C LEU A 1 19.53 -31.85 -12.96
N LEU A 2 18.23 -31.60 -13.08
CA LEU A 2 17.64 -30.30 -13.42
C LEU A 2 18.04 -29.26 -12.36
N GLY A 3 18.91 -28.33 -12.74
CA GLY A 3 19.19 -27.14 -11.96
C GLY A 3 17.94 -26.26 -11.97
N SER A 4 17.12 -26.41 -10.93
CA SER A 4 15.97 -25.58 -10.61
C SER A 4 16.42 -24.13 -10.41
N GLN A 5 16.44 -23.33 -11.49
CA GLN A 5 16.53 -21.87 -11.44
C GLN A 5 15.16 -21.29 -11.05
N VAL A 6 14.68 -21.56 -9.83
CA VAL A 6 13.36 -21.06 -9.36
C VAL A 6 13.49 -19.82 -8.45
N CYS A 7 14.68 -19.23 -8.34
CA CYS A 7 14.86 -17.92 -7.72
C CYS A 7 15.47 -16.97 -8.75
N ILE A 8 14.60 -16.22 -9.42
CA ILE A 8 15.00 -15.29 -10.50
C ILE A 8 15.59 -14.01 -9.88
N ASP A 9 15.18 -13.63 -8.67
CA ASP A 9 15.72 -12.49 -7.92
C ASP A 9 15.40 -12.62 -6.43
N THR A 10 16.35 -12.27 -5.56
CA THR A 10 16.13 -12.11 -4.13
C THR A 10 16.42 -10.66 -3.75
N ASN A 11 15.49 -10.02 -3.05
CA ASN A 11 15.68 -8.67 -2.51
C ASN A 11 15.28 -8.66 -1.04
N ILE A 12 16.01 -7.87 -0.26
CA ILE A 12 15.65 -7.61 1.14
C ILE A 12 14.54 -6.56 1.13
N LEU A 13 13.41 -6.89 1.73
CA LEU A 13 12.38 -5.91 2.05
C LEU A 13 12.73 -5.30 3.41
N ASP A 14 13.20 -4.05 3.41
CA ASP A 14 13.67 -3.36 4.62
C ASP A 14 12.49 -2.93 5.52
N VAL A 15 11.92 -3.91 6.24
CA VAL A 15 10.90 -3.74 7.27
C VAL A 15 11.57 -3.79 8.65
N PRO A 16 11.33 -2.81 9.55
CA PRO A 16 11.98 -2.78 10.85
C PRO A 16 11.55 -3.97 11.72
N THR A 17 12.50 -4.59 12.41
CA THR A 17 12.24 -5.67 13.37
C THR A 17 11.85 -5.17 14.75
N ASN A 18 11.95 -3.87 15.00
CA ASN A 18 11.76 -3.21 16.29
C ASN A 18 10.51 -2.31 16.32
N LEU A 19 9.45 -2.69 15.60
CA LEU A 19 8.17 -2.00 15.66
C LEU A 19 7.51 -2.20 17.03
N LYS A 20 7.01 -1.12 17.63
CA LYS A 20 6.47 -1.13 18.98
C LYS A 20 5.08 -1.80 19.05
N PHE A 21 4.92 -2.73 19.98
CA PHE A 21 3.62 -3.27 20.41
C PHE A 21 3.52 -3.21 21.94
N CYS A 22 2.30 -3.23 22.47
CA CYS A 22 2.06 -3.10 23.92
C CYS A 22 1.89 -4.47 24.59
N SER A 23 1.13 -5.38 23.99
CA SER A 23 0.87 -6.74 24.48
C SER A 23 0.86 -7.78 23.36
N PHE A 24 0.87 -9.06 23.73
CA PHE A 24 0.70 -10.16 22.77
C PHE A 24 -0.69 -10.16 22.12
N ASP A 25 -1.73 -9.80 22.88
CA ASP A 25 -3.10 -9.69 22.36
C ASP A 25 -3.19 -8.61 21.27
N ASP A 26 -2.46 -7.50 21.42
CA ASP A 26 -2.38 -6.47 20.39
C ASP A 26 -1.74 -7.03 19.10
N LEU A 27 -0.75 -7.92 19.21
CA LEU A 27 -0.15 -8.56 18.04
C LEU A 27 -1.12 -9.49 17.33
N LEU A 28 -1.90 -10.29 18.07
CA LEU A 28 -2.93 -11.15 17.49
C LEU A 28 -3.97 -10.32 16.74
N LYS A 29 -4.47 -9.26 17.39
CA LYS A 29 -5.39 -8.33 16.76
C LYS A 29 -4.78 -7.69 15.49
N CYS A 30 -3.52 -7.26 15.55
CA CYS A 30 -2.83 -6.69 14.40
C CYS A 30 -2.71 -7.70 13.24
N ALA A 31 -2.49 -8.99 13.52
CA ALA A 31 -2.43 -10.02 12.49
C ALA A 31 -3.78 -10.18 11.77
N ASP A 32 -4.87 -10.25 12.52
CA ASP A 32 -6.24 -10.32 11.97
C ASP A 32 -6.59 -9.07 11.17
N ASP A 33 -6.27 -7.89 11.72
CA ASP A 33 -6.50 -6.59 11.08
C ASP A 33 -5.68 -6.47 9.79
N LEU A 34 -4.41 -6.87 9.78
CA LEU A 34 -3.57 -6.85 8.56
C LEU A 34 -4.15 -7.75 7.47
N GLN A 35 -4.65 -8.95 7.80
CA GLN A 35 -5.29 -9.83 6.82
C GLN A 35 -6.53 -9.17 6.21
N LYS A 36 -7.38 -8.57 7.05
CA LYS A 36 -8.58 -7.84 6.60
C LYS A 36 -8.22 -6.63 5.74
N TYR A 37 -7.24 -5.84 6.18
CA TYR A 37 -6.89 -4.57 5.55
C TYR A 37 -6.08 -4.74 4.26
N ASP A 38 -5.35 -5.84 4.09
CA ASP A 38 -4.73 -6.20 2.81
C ASP A 38 -5.79 -6.34 1.70
N VAL A 39 -6.83 -7.14 1.95
CA VAL A 39 -7.95 -7.33 1.02
C VAL A 39 -8.68 -6.01 0.75
N TYR A 40 -8.92 -5.22 1.80
CA TYR A 40 -9.58 -3.91 1.65
C TYR A 40 -8.76 -2.94 0.81
N ALA A 41 -7.46 -2.78 1.09
CA ALA A 41 -6.59 -1.84 0.40
C ALA A 41 -6.44 -2.22 -1.08
N TYR A 42 -6.32 -3.51 -1.38
CA TYR A 42 -6.34 -4.01 -2.76
C TYR A 42 -7.67 -3.67 -3.47
N GLY A 43 -8.80 -3.85 -2.79
CA GLY A 43 -10.12 -3.47 -3.32
C GLY A 43 -10.22 -1.97 -3.64
N CYS A 44 -9.70 -1.11 -2.78
CA CYS A 44 -9.61 0.33 -3.04
C CYS A 44 -8.73 0.65 -4.26
N LEU A 45 -7.56 0.03 -4.36
CA LEU A 45 -6.68 0.19 -5.53
C LEU A 45 -7.39 -0.23 -6.83
N LYS A 46 -8.13 -1.34 -6.82
CA LYS A 46 -8.89 -1.80 -8.00
C LYS A 46 -10.02 -0.85 -8.40
N LYS A 47 -10.68 -0.21 -7.45
CA LYS A 47 -11.66 0.85 -7.75
C LYS A 47 -10.99 2.04 -8.44
N ILE A 48 -9.85 2.49 -7.92
CA ILE A 48 -9.09 3.60 -8.51
C ILE A 48 -8.59 3.24 -9.91
N GLU A 49 -8.06 2.02 -10.10
CA GLU A 49 -7.63 1.52 -11.41
C GLU A 49 -8.77 1.53 -12.43
N LYS A 50 -9.96 1.07 -12.03
CA LYS A 50 -11.15 1.11 -12.89
C LYS A 50 -11.52 2.54 -13.27
N ILE A 51 -11.59 3.44 -12.29
CA ILE A 51 -11.88 4.86 -12.53
C ILE A 51 -10.87 5.44 -13.51
N ALA A 52 -9.57 5.21 -13.29
CA ALA A 52 -8.52 5.70 -14.18
C ALA A 52 -8.69 5.21 -15.63
N LYS A 53 -9.02 3.92 -15.80
CA LYS A 53 -9.24 3.30 -17.11
C LYS A 53 -10.50 3.77 -17.84
N GLU A 54 -11.49 4.31 -17.12
CA GLU A 54 -12.65 4.96 -17.74
C GLU A 54 -12.26 6.28 -18.45
N TYR A 55 -11.13 6.90 -18.08
CA TYR A 55 -10.61 8.11 -18.72
C TYR A 55 -9.56 7.80 -19.81
N ASP A 56 -8.67 6.84 -19.54
CA ASP A 56 -7.67 6.37 -20.50
C ASP A 56 -7.43 4.87 -20.28
N GLU A 57 -7.87 4.05 -21.23
CA GLU A 57 -7.75 2.59 -21.16
C GLU A 57 -6.29 2.11 -21.06
N ASN A 58 -5.34 2.90 -21.57
CA ASN A 58 -3.92 2.57 -21.57
C ASN A 58 -3.16 3.11 -20.35
N ILE A 59 -3.87 3.74 -19.40
CA ILE A 59 -3.22 4.34 -18.23
C ILE A 59 -2.51 3.29 -17.38
N GLU A 60 -1.26 3.57 -17.04
CA GLU A 60 -0.45 2.75 -16.14
C GLU A 60 -0.28 3.47 -14.79
N LEU A 61 -0.76 2.86 -13.71
CA LEU A 61 -0.57 3.40 -12.37
C LEU A 61 0.90 3.29 -11.96
N LYS A 62 1.50 4.40 -11.52
CA LYS A 62 2.87 4.47 -11.01
C LYS A 62 2.88 4.70 -9.50
N ILE A 63 3.94 4.24 -8.85
CA ILE A 63 4.19 4.50 -7.43
C ILE A 63 5.01 5.78 -7.31
N ILE A 64 4.55 6.71 -6.47
CA ILE A 64 5.35 7.87 -6.08
C ILE A 64 6.19 7.48 -4.88
N TYR A 65 7.50 7.38 -5.06
CA TYR A 65 8.46 7.00 -4.02
C TYR A 65 9.65 7.94 -4.05
N GLN A 66 9.99 8.54 -2.90
CA GLN A 66 11.09 9.51 -2.77
C GLN A 66 11.10 10.58 -3.89
N ARG A 67 9.91 11.12 -4.20
CA ARG A 67 9.67 12.16 -5.24
C ARG A 67 9.88 11.67 -6.69
N GLN A 68 9.97 10.37 -6.92
CA GLN A 68 10.07 9.76 -8.25
C GLN A 68 8.82 8.94 -8.58
N HIS A 69 8.46 8.89 -9.87
CA HIS A 69 7.45 7.96 -10.38
C HIS A 69 8.15 6.68 -10.84
N ILE A 70 7.90 5.58 -10.15
CA ILE A 70 8.52 4.28 -10.44
C ILE A 70 7.47 3.19 -10.61
N ASN A 71 7.85 2.11 -11.30
CA ASN A 71 7.00 0.92 -11.41
C ASN A 71 7.12 0.01 -10.17
N ILE A 72 6.32 -1.04 -10.12
CA ILE A 72 6.26 -1.94 -8.97
C ILE A 72 7.56 -2.71 -8.73
N ASP A 73 8.21 -3.22 -9.79
CA ASP A 73 9.49 -3.94 -9.67
C ASP A 73 10.57 -3.02 -9.10
N GLN A 74 10.65 -1.80 -9.62
CA GLN A 74 11.56 -0.77 -9.15
C GLN A 74 11.33 -0.39 -7.69
N TYR A 75 10.07 -0.36 -7.24
CA TYR A 75 9.71 -0.06 -5.86
C TYR A 75 10.11 -1.20 -4.92
N ILE A 76 9.77 -2.44 -5.26
CA ILE A 76 10.09 -3.62 -4.43
C ILE A 76 11.60 -3.73 -4.20
N ARG A 77 12.42 -3.48 -5.24
CA ARG A 77 13.89 -3.50 -5.13
C ARG A 77 14.49 -2.39 -4.28
N ARG A 78 13.76 -1.28 -4.07
CA ARG A 78 14.24 -0.06 -3.38
C ARG A 78 13.46 0.24 -2.10
N PHE A 79 12.57 -0.66 -1.70
CA PHE A 79 11.70 -0.44 -0.57
C PHE A 79 12.54 -0.22 0.70
N SER A 80 12.26 0.90 1.37
CA SER A 80 12.72 1.17 2.72
C SER A 80 11.53 1.69 3.52
N TRP A 81 11.44 1.26 4.77
CA TRP A 81 10.43 1.76 5.68
C TRP A 81 10.49 3.29 5.82
N ASP A 82 9.33 3.94 5.70
CA ASP A 82 9.22 5.39 5.81
C ASP A 82 9.01 5.77 7.29
N ASP A 83 10.12 5.97 8.01
CA ASP A 83 10.10 6.39 9.41
C ASP A 83 9.46 7.77 9.65
N ALA A 84 9.45 8.64 8.65
CA ALA A 84 8.81 9.95 8.77
C ALA A 84 7.28 9.81 8.74
N LYS A 85 6.77 8.92 7.89
CA LYS A 85 5.33 8.65 7.77
C LYS A 85 4.82 7.68 8.83
N TYR A 86 5.60 6.66 9.16
CA TYR A 86 5.26 5.58 10.09
C TYR A 86 6.37 5.37 11.13
N PRO A 87 6.51 6.26 12.14
CA PRO A 87 7.57 6.19 13.13
C PRO A 87 7.53 4.89 13.96
N ARG A 88 8.69 4.24 14.16
CA ARG A 88 8.80 2.97 14.92
C ARG A 88 8.40 3.06 16.40
N ASN A 89 8.40 4.25 16.98
CA ASN A 89 8.01 4.49 18.37
C ASN A 89 6.48 4.59 18.58
N ARG A 90 5.71 4.64 17.48
CA ARG A 90 4.25 4.52 17.49
C ARG A 90 3.86 3.04 17.62
N SER A 91 2.74 2.78 18.28
CA SER A 91 2.22 1.40 18.36
C SER A 91 1.89 0.86 16.96
N LEU A 92 2.02 -0.45 16.77
CA LEU A 92 1.63 -1.13 15.54
C LEU A 92 0.15 -0.91 15.21
N THR A 93 -0.73 -1.02 16.20
CA THR A 93 -2.17 -0.80 16.03
C THR A 93 -2.46 0.61 15.49
N ASP A 94 -1.92 1.65 16.12
CA ASP A 94 -2.11 3.03 15.64
C ASP A 94 -1.51 3.23 14.24
N THR A 95 -0.39 2.56 13.95
CA THR A 95 0.27 2.64 12.63
C THR A 95 -0.63 2.05 11.53
N ILE A 96 -1.21 0.87 11.79
CA ILE A 96 -2.18 0.22 10.88
C ILE A 96 -3.42 1.10 10.70
N ASP A 97 -3.96 1.65 11.78
CA ASP A 97 -5.13 2.54 11.73
C ASP A 97 -4.86 3.80 10.88
N ILE A 98 -3.67 4.39 10.99
CA ILE A 98 -3.28 5.53 10.15
C ILE A 98 -3.14 5.12 8.68
N MET A 99 -2.51 3.97 8.41
CA MET A 99 -2.36 3.45 7.04
C MET A 99 -3.72 3.26 6.37
N ILE A 100 -4.65 2.58 7.04
CA ILE A 100 -5.97 2.30 6.47
C ILE A 100 -6.80 3.56 6.30
N ASN A 101 -6.80 4.46 7.28
CA ASN A 101 -7.49 5.75 7.16
C ASN A 101 -6.96 6.58 5.98
N ASN A 102 -5.66 6.54 5.71
CA ASN A 102 -5.09 7.22 4.54
C ASN A 102 -5.52 6.56 3.23
N VAL A 103 -5.56 5.23 3.16
CA VAL A 103 -6.06 4.50 1.99
C VAL A 103 -7.54 4.85 1.72
N THR A 104 -8.39 4.85 2.74
CA THR A 104 -9.80 5.23 2.63
C THR A 104 -9.94 6.67 2.14
N LYS A 105 -9.31 7.64 2.80
CA LYS A 105 -9.38 9.07 2.44
C LYS A 105 -8.96 9.32 0.99
N LEU A 106 -7.82 8.78 0.56
CA LEU A 106 -7.34 8.95 -0.82
C LEU A 106 -8.30 8.34 -1.84
N THR A 107 -8.92 7.21 -1.51
CA THR A 107 -9.91 6.57 -2.38
C THR A 107 -11.16 7.42 -2.50
N ASP A 108 -11.71 7.89 -1.37
CA ASP A 108 -12.91 8.72 -1.33
C ASP A 108 -12.68 10.04 -2.07
N GLU A 109 -11.52 10.69 -1.90
CA GLU A 109 -11.15 11.91 -2.61
C GLU A 109 -11.16 11.72 -4.14
N ILE A 110 -10.63 10.60 -4.64
CA ILE A 110 -10.64 10.28 -6.07
C ILE A 110 -12.06 10.04 -6.57
N GLN A 111 -12.88 9.30 -5.80
CA GLN A 111 -14.27 9.03 -6.16
C GLN A 111 -15.11 10.30 -6.21
N ILE A 112 -14.96 11.19 -5.22
CA ILE A 112 -15.66 12.48 -5.19
C ILE A 112 -15.27 13.33 -6.41
N LYS A 113 -13.97 13.44 -6.70
CA LYS A 113 -13.49 14.20 -7.88
C LYS A 113 -14.02 13.60 -9.19
N CYS A 114 -14.07 12.28 -9.29
CA CYS A 114 -14.63 11.60 -10.45
C CYS A 114 -16.14 11.88 -10.60
N SER A 115 -16.92 11.83 -9.51
CA SER A 115 -18.34 12.17 -9.52
C SER A 115 -18.57 13.59 -10.02
N ILE A 116 -17.85 14.56 -9.45
CA ILE A 116 -17.94 15.98 -9.85
C ILE A 116 -17.62 16.14 -11.35
N LEU A 117 -16.57 15.48 -11.85
CA LEU A 117 -16.20 15.54 -13.26
C LEU A 117 -17.28 14.94 -14.17
N ASN A 118 -17.95 13.88 -13.74
CA ASN A 118 -19.03 13.26 -14.51
C ASN A 118 -20.30 14.12 -14.52
N ASP A 119 -20.59 14.86 -13.45
CA ASP A 119 -21.73 15.79 -13.40
C ASP A 119 -21.51 17.03 -14.31
N LEU A 120 -20.25 17.35 -14.63
CA LEU A 120 -19.87 18.47 -15.49
C LEU A 120 -19.72 18.10 -16.98
N LYS A 121 -19.73 16.80 -17.32
CA LYS A 121 -19.72 16.31 -18.71
C LYS A 121 -21.10 16.41 -19.34
#